data_AF-A0AAJ5Z360-F1
#
_entry.id   AF-A0AAJ5Z360-F1
#
_cell.length_a   1.000
_cell.length_b   1.000
_cell.length_c   1.000
_cell.angle_alpha   90.00
_cell.angle_beta   90.00
_cell.angle_gamma   90.00
#
_symmetry.space_group_name_H-M   'P 1'
#
loop_
_entity.id
_entity.type
_entity.pdbx_description
1 polymer ?
#
loop_
_entity_poly.entity_id
_entity_poly.type
_entity_poly.pdbx_seq_one_letter_code
_entity_poly.pdbx_strand_id
1 'polypeptide(L)'
;MTRRQRDNLLLAAISLLFLFSSLWGLLLQSRHEQLVDMFYRNTHWNISQVMQESQRFLYDVRLYRAGALDMAALSLDYDLLWNRLDVFLISTETADARARHGLGEVLERLFDELKALDPQMQSGELKRGKALDLALVRLTGLTHQVEQIGDQILSGQEREASLNQLRQSLFWIQIWQLILLVMGCVLVFALIRTNLQNRRLSLLDPMTRLGNRRALQGQLRQSLLQDRVQALAVLDLKRFKQVNDLLGYQVGDRLLQAVAARLRQACPGRAYRLGGDEFAVVLDDEEGDLDARMAAMVSLLQFEFVTRESSFDLACRFGVARCEGGEDADELLEQAILALNEAKREGTTLVWYQSVMKADLHMAQRQLHQLREWLAGAAPSPLETLCEPMRDEQGVPVTAVSLRWRVSQQPCDVGWMQERGVLGPVMARWLTEEPCSGTLLVRLHQPAQLAPLLASLPPLPQGRLILALPALIPDATLFEKMRECGCMLALSELGSSAPELLQAGWPIRYWLPAPSGYEALLQPLATALGLLRLAPRGEAQQEDDLKLS
;
A
#
# COMPACT_ATOMS: atom_id res chain seq x y z
N MET A 1 -19.66 -14.72 30.13
CA MET A 1 -18.36 -14.28 29.56
C MET A 1 -18.58 -13.92 28.10
N THR A 2 -18.30 -12.68 27.69
CA THR A 2 -18.52 -12.26 26.29
C THR A 2 -17.47 -12.90 25.37
N ARG A 3 -17.77 -13.10 24.07
CA ARG A 3 -16.82 -13.67 23.09
C ARG A 3 -15.47 -12.94 23.12
N ARG A 4 -15.51 -11.61 23.23
CA ARG A 4 -14.34 -10.73 23.37
C ARG A 4 -13.52 -10.98 24.65
N GLN A 5 -14.17 -11.30 25.76
CA GLN A 5 -13.47 -11.69 26.99
C GLN A 5 -12.75 -13.04 26.85
N ARG A 6 -13.34 -14.00 26.13
CA ARG A 6 -12.70 -15.29 25.86
C ARG A 6 -11.48 -15.13 24.95
N ASP A 7 -11.60 -14.31 23.90
CA ASP A 7 -10.50 -14.04 22.97
C ASP A 7 -9.33 -13.30 23.67
N ASN A 8 -9.63 -12.32 24.53
CA ASN A 8 -8.61 -11.63 25.31
C ASN A 8 -7.89 -12.57 26.31
N LEU A 9 -8.63 -13.49 26.94
CA LEU A 9 -8.04 -14.48 27.85
C LEU A 9 -7.18 -15.51 27.11
N LEU A 10 -7.61 -15.93 25.92
CA LEU A 10 -6.80 -16.80 25.06
C LEU A 10 -5.49 -16.11 24.66
N LEU A 11 -5.55 -14.83 24.28
CA LEU A 11 -4.35 -14.05 23.96
C LEU A 11 -3.40 -13.96 25.17
N ALA A 12 -3.94 -13.64 26.36
CA ALA A 12 -3.15 -13.58 27.58
C ALA A 12 -2.51 -14.94 27.94
N ALA A 13 -3.24 -16.05 27.77
CA ALA A 13 -2.72 -17.39 28.00
C ALA A 13 -1.59 -17.75 27.01
N ILE A 14 -1.73 -17.42 25.73
CA ILE A 14 -0.69 -17.62 24.71
C ILE A 14 0.56 -16.79 25.02
N SER A 15 0.39 -15.53 25.45
CA SER A 15 1.51 -14.67 25.85
C SER A 15 2.25 -15.21 27.08
N LEU A 16 1.52 -15.72 28.09
CA LEU A 16 2.13 -16.33 29.27
C LEU A 16 2.90 -17.62 28.92
N LEU A 17 2.35 -18.46 28.05
CA LEU A 17 3.04 -19.66 27.55
C LEU A 17 4.31 -19.32 26.78
N PHE A 18 4.26 -18.26 25.96
CA PHE A 18 5.44 -17.76 25.25
C PHE A 18 6.55 -17.30 26.21
N LEU A 19 6.19 -16.49 27.22
CA LEU A 19 7.12 -16.03 28.25
C LEU A 19 7.74 -17.19 29.04
N PHE A 20 6.91 -18.16 29.44
CA PHE A 20 7.38 -19.34 30.16
C PHE A 20 8.36 -20.17 29.32
N SER A 21 8.02 -20.44 28.05
CA SER A 21 8.89 -21.16 27.11
C SER A 21 10.23 -20.45 26.90
N SER A 22 10.20 -19.12 26.77
CA SER A 22 11.41 -18.30 26.61
C SER A 22 12.31 -18.36 27.85
N LEU A 23 11.73 -18.21 29.05
CA LEU A 23 12.47 -18.27 30.31
C LEU A 23 13.05 -19.66 30.55
N TRP A 24 12.28 -20.71 30.27
CA TRP A 24 12.73 -22.09 30.41
C TRP A 24 13.85 -22.44 29.41
N GLY A 25 13.74 -21.98 28.17
CA GLY A 25 14.79 -22.13 27.17
C GLY A 25 16.12 -21.49 27.61
N LEU A 26 16.07 -20.28 28.17
CA LEU A 26 17.25 -19.60 28.72
C LEU A 26 17.88 -20.37 29.89
N LEU A 27 17.06 -20.87 30.82
CA LEU A 27 17.54 -21.69 31.94
C LEU A 27 18.20 -22.98 31.47
N LEU A 28 17.62 -23.64 30.46
CA LEU A 28 18.17 -24.88 29.90
C LEU A 28 19.49 -24.63 29.18
N GLN A 29 19.61 -23.52 28.43
CA GLN A 29 20.85 -23.12 27.78
C GLN A 29 21.96 -22.84 28.79
N SER A 30 21.67 -22.06 29.85
CA SER A 30 22.66 -21.76 30.90
C SER A 30 23.16 -23.03 31.61
N ARG A 31 22.27 -23.98 31.88
CA ARG A 31 22.66 -25.30 32.43
C ARG A 31 23.55 -26.10 31.47
N HIS A 32 23.27 -26.03 30.17
CA HIS A 32 24.08 -26.71 29.16
C HIS A 32 25.49 -26.14 29.06
N GLU A 33 25.64 -24.80 29.06
CA GLU A 33 26.95 -24.13 29.05
C GLU A 33 27.80 -24.55 30.26
N GLN A 34 27.21 -24.54 31.46
CA GLN A 34 27.91 -24.97 32.69
C GLN A 34 28.40 -26.42 32.63
N LEU A 35 27.60 -27.34 32.07
CA LEU A 35 27.97 -28.74 31.93
C LEU A 35 29.11 -28.94 30.91
N VAL A 36 29.09 -28.21 29.80
CA VAL A 36 30.14 -28.30 28.76
C VAL A 36 31.49 -27.81 29.29
N ASP A 37 31.51 -26.66 29.97
CA ASP A 37 32.75 -26.03 30.43
C ASP A 37 33.44 -26.83 31.54
N MET A 38 32.67 -27.33 32.52
CA MET A 38 33.19 -28.12 33.64
C MET A 38 33.82 -29.45 33.19
N PHE A 39 33.16 -30.16 32.26
CA PHE A 39 33.56 -31.52 31.88
C PHE A 39 34.66 -31.56 30.80
N TYR A 40 34.51 -30.79 29.72
CA TYR A 40 35.37 -31.00 28.55
C TYR A 40 36.61 -30.10 28.51
N ARG A 41 36.52 -28.87 29.00
CA ARG A 41 37.64 -27.92 28.88
C ARG A 41 38.61 -28.03 30.05
N ASN A 42 38.11 -28.00 31.28
CA ASN A 42 39.02 -27.83 32.42
C ASN A 42 39.44 -29.18 33.01
N THR A 43 38.52 -30.13 33.20
CA THR A 43 38.84 -31.43 33.81
C THR A 43 39.77 -32.30 32.95
N HIS A 44 39.43 -32.51 31.69
CA HIS A 44 40.25 -33.33 30.77
C HIS A 44 41.62 -32.71 30.54
N TRP A 45 41.70 -31.40 30.34
CA TRP A 45 42.99 -30.71 30.14
C TRP A 45 43.87 -30.83 31.38
N ASN A 46 43.32 -30.57 32.57
CA ASN A 46 44.07 -30.64 33.83
C ASN A 46 44.63 -32.05 34.13
N ILE A 47 43.83 -33.11 33.94
CA ILE A 47 44.28 -34.50 34.15
C ILE A 47 45.40 -34.85 33.15
N SER A 48 45.21 -34.56 31.86
CA SER A 48 46.22 -34.84 30.84
C SER A 48 47.53 -34.08 31.07
N GLN A 49 47.46 -32.83 31.53
CA GLN A 49 48.65 -32.03 31.86
C GLN A 49 49.42 -32.62 33.05
N VAL A 50 48.74 -32.97 34.15
CA VAL A 50 49.39 -33.59 35.31
C VAL A 50 50.03 -34.93 34.96
N MET A 51 49.36 -35.74 34.14
CA MET A 51 49.90 -37.00 33.63
C MET A 51 51.16 -36.79 32.77
N GLN A 52 51.12 -35.83 31.85
CA GLN A 52 52.25 -35.53 30.97
C GLN A 52 53.45 -34.97 31.74
N GLU A 53 53.24 -34.01 32.64
CA GLU A 53 54.34 -33.39 33.41
C GLU A 53 54.95 -34.36 34.43
N SER A 54 54.16 -35.26 35.03
CA SER A 54 54.69 -36.29 35.95
C SER A 54 55.57 -37.30 35.23
N GLN A 55 55.18 -37.75 34.04
CA GLN A 55 56.01 -38.61 33.19
C GLN A 55 57.28 -37.89 32.71
N ARG A 56 57.14 -36.63 32.28
CA ARG A 56 58.25 -35.79 31.82
C ARG A 56 59.30 -35.62 32.91
N PHE A 57 58.89 -35.22 34.11
CA PHE A 57 59.79 -35.08 35.25
C PHE A 57 60.57 -36.37 35.54
N LEU A 58 59.90 -37.54 35.56
CA LEU A 58 60.58 -38.82 35.78
C LEU A 58 61.59 -39.17 34.68
N TYR A 59 61.29 -38.81 33.43
CA TYR A 59 62.20 -38.99 32.30
C TYR A 59 63.42 -38.06 32.43
N ASP A 60 63.19 -36.79 32.77
CA ASP A 60 64.24 -35.78 32.91
C ASP A 60 65.18 -36.09 34.09
N VAL A 61 64.65 -36.65 35.19
CA VAL A 61 65.51 -37.19 36.28
C VAL A 61 66.44 -38.30 35.76
N ARG A 62 65.97 -39.17 34.86
CA ARG A 62 66.81 -40.23 34.28
C ARG A 62 67.88 -39.65 33.35
N LEU A 63 67.54 -38.65 32.54
CA LEU A 63 68.50 -37.96 31.68
C LEU A 63 69.56 -37.20 32.48
N TYR A 64 69.17 -36.51 33.54
CA TYR A 64 70.10 -35.85 34.46
C TYR A 64 71.07 -36.85 35.10
N ARG A 65 70.57 -38.03 35.53
CA ARG A 65 71.44 -39.11 36.03
C ARG A 65 72.41 -39.65 34.99
N ALA A 66 72.02 -39.69 33.73
CA ALA A 66 72.88 -40.06 32.61
C ALA A 66 73.88 -38.96 32.21
N GLY A 67 73.80 -37.77 32.82
CA GLY A 67 74.63 -36.61 32.49
C GLY A 67 74.21 -35.90 31.19
N ALA A 68 73.02 -36.21 30.68
CA ALA A 68 72.49 -35.68 29.42
C ALA A 68 71.59 -34.44 29.60
N LEU A 69 71.23 -34.09 30.83
CA LEU A 69 70.42 -32.93 31.19
C LEU A 69 71.10 -32.15 32.33
N ASP A 70 70.99 -30.83 32.32
CA ASP A 70 71.51 -29.98 33.39
C ASP A 70 70.51 -29.85 34.56
N MET A 71 70.99 -29.36 35.70
CA MET A 71 70.15 -29.19 36.88
C MET A 71 69.10 -28.08 36.68
N ALA A 72 69.43 -27.05 35.88
CA ALA A 72 68.56 -25.91 35.65
C ALA A 72 67.28 -26.32 34.90
N ALA A 73 67.41 -27.14 33.85
CA ALA A 73 66.25 -27.69 33.14
C ALA A 73 65.43 -28.61 34.04
N LEU A 74 66.07 -29.48 34.82
CA LEU A 74 65.36 -30.38 35.74
C LEU A 74 64.59 -29.63 36.84
N SER A 75 65.16 -28.53 37.36
CA SER A 75 64.47 -27.67 38.34
C SER A 75 63.25 -26.99 37.73
N LEU A 76 63.30 -26.60 36.46
CA LEU A 76 62.15 -26.00 35.79
C LEU A 76 60.99 -26.99 35.64
N ASP A 77 61.28 -28.23 35.22
CA ASP A 77 60.26 -29.26 35.07
C ASP A 77 59.70 -29.72 36.43
N TYR A 78 60.52 -29.68 37.50
CA TYR A 78 60.07 -29.85 38.88
C TYR A 78 59.08 -28.77 39.31
N ASP A 79 59.44 -27.48 39.14
CA ASP A 79 58.60 -26.35 39.50
C ASP A 79 57.28 -26.34 38.72
N LEU A 80 57.33 -26.75 37.44
CA LEU A 80 56.15 -26.89 36.60
C LEU A 80 55.23 -27.98 37.12
N LEU A 81 55.75 -29.19 37.38
CA LEU A 81 54.96 -30.29 37.94
C LEU A 81 54.38 -29.94 39.31
N TRP A 82 55.17 -29.30 40.17
CA TRP A 82 54.75 -28.81 41.48
C TRP A 82 53.54 -27.91 41.38
N ASN A 83 53.63 -26.85 40.56
CA ASN A 83 52.54 -25.89 40.38
C ASN A 83 51.30 -26.55 39.76
N ARG A 84 51.47 -27.51 38.85
CA ARG A 84 50.34 -28.24 38.25
C ARG A 84 49.62 -29.10 39.28
N LEU A 85 50.36 -29.81 40.12
CA LEU A 85 49.77 -30.62 41.20
C LEU A 85 49.08 -29.75 42.24
N ASP A 86 49.70 -28.65 42.65
CA ASP A 86 49.13 -27.73 43.65
C ASP A 86 47.81 -27.11 43.15
N VAL A 87 47.81 -26.56 41.93
CA VAL A 87 46.59 -26.04 41.29
C VAL A 87 45.53 -27.15 41.14
N PHE A 88 45.93 -28.36 40.76
CA PHE A 88 45.00 -29.47 40.60
C PHE A 88 44.37 -29.89 41.94
N LEU A 89 45.11 -29.84 43.04
CA LEU A 89 44.63 -30.25 44.37
C LEU A 89 43.76 -29.18 45.05
N ILE A 90 43.91 -27.91 44.68
CA ILE A 90 43.17 -26.80 45.30
C ILE A 90 41.95 -26.36 44.45
N SER A 91 42.04 -26.40 43.11
CA SER A 91 40.99 -25.85 42.23
C SER A 91 39.62 -26.49 42.45
N THR A 92 38.56 -25.68 42.41
CA THR A 92 37.17 -26.17 42.43
C THR A 92 36.78 -26.86 41.13
N GLU A 93 37.49 -26.58 40.03
CA GLU A 93 37.22 -27.14 38.72
C GLU A 93 37.66 -28.61 38.60
N THR A 94 38.64 -29.03 39.39
CA THR A 94 39.16 -30.41 39.44
C THR A 94 38.53 -31.22 40.58
N ALA A 95 37.63 -30.63 41.37
CA ALA A 95 37.05 -31.27 42.55
C ALA A 95 36.33 -32.59 42.22
N ASP A 96 35.57 -32.62 41.12
CA ASP A 96 34.88 -33.82 40.67
C ASP A 96 35.87 -34.92 40.22
N ALA A 97 36.92 -34.54 39.48
CA ALA A 97 37.97 -35.47 39.08
C ALA A 97 38.75 -36.05 40.27
N ARG A 98 39.03 -35.24 41.31
CA ARG A 98 39.71 -35.72 42.52
C ARG A 98 38.89 -36.80 43.25
N ALA A 99 37.57 -36.67 43.25
CA ALA A 99 36.67 -37.62 43.90
C ALA A 99 36.48 -38.93 43.12
N ARG A 100 36.79 -38.94 41.81
CA ARG A 100 36.65 -40.12 40.95
C ARG A 100 37.83 -41.07 41.12
N HIS A 101 37.53 -42.36 41.25
CA HIS A 101 38.51 -43.46 41.25
C HIS A 101 39.70 -43.28 42.22
N GLY A 102 39.57 -42.44 43.25
CA GLY A 102 40.64 -42.13 44.20
C GLY A 102 41.79 -41.29 43.63
N LEU A 103 41.61 -40.59 42.50
CA LEU A 103 42.66 -39.80 41.86
C LEU A 103 43.27 -38.75 42.79
N GLY A 104 42.44 -38.07 43.59
CA GLY A 104 42.89 -37.07 44.56
C GLY A 104 43.90 -37.64 45.57
N GLU A 105 43.60 -38.81 46.16
CA GLU A 105 44.48 -39.45 47.15
C GLU A 105 45.81 -39.92 46.56
N VAL A 106 45.83 -40.31 45.28
CA VAL A 106 47.05 -40.69 44.58
C VAL A 106 47.89 -39.46 44.26
N LEU A 107 47.26 -38.36 43.83
CA LEU A 107 47.93 -37.11 43.53
C LEU A 107 48.49 -36.42 44.79
N GLU A 108 47.77 -36.48 45.91
CA GLU A 108 48.28 -36.00 47.21
C GLU A 108 49.54 -36.77 47.62
N ARG A 109 49.53 -38.10 47.53
CA ARG A 109 50.71 -38.93 47.79
C ARG A 109 51.86 -38.64 46.82
N LEU A 110 51.56 -38.40 45.54
CA LEU A 110 52.56 -38.03 44.54
C LEU A 110 53.19 -36.67 44.88
N PHE A 111 52.37 -35.70 45.30
CA PHE A 111 52.81 -34.38 45.72
C PHE A 111 53.70 -34.44 46.97
N ASP A 112 53.35 -35.26 47.97
CA ASP A 112 54.15 -35.45 49.18
C ASP A 112 55.52 -36.10 48.89
N GLU A 113 55.56 -37.11 48.01
CA GLU A 113 56.82 -37.72 47.58
C GLU A 113 57.67 -36.75 46.72
N LEU A 114 57.04 -35.90 45.91
CA LEU A 114 57.72 -34.86 45.14
C LEU A 114 58.31 -33.78 46.08
N LYS A 115 57.57 -33.42 47.14
CA LYS A 115 58.01 -32.48 48.19
C LYS A 115 59.21 -32.99 48.96
N ALA A 116 59.33 -34.30 49.15
CA ALA A 116 60.51 -34.88 49.80
C ALA A 116 61.81 -34.66 48.99
N LEU A 117 61.72 -34.32 47.70
CA LEU A 117 62.87 -33.98 46.86
C LEU A 117 63.27 -32.49 46.92
N ASP A 118 62.41 -31.61 47.45
CA ASP A 118 62.60 -30.15 47.46
C ASP A 118 63.96 -29.70 48.04
N PRO A 119 64.45 -30.24 49.19
CA PRO A 119 65.75 -29.83 49.72
C PRO A 119 66.93 -30.15 48.80
N GLN A 120 66.81 -31.22 47.99
CA GLN A 120 67.84 -31.60 47.02
C GLN A 120 67.77 -30.73 45.77
N MET A 121 66.55 -30.42 45.31
CA MET A 121 66.32 -29.52 44.18
C MET A 121 66.89 -28.12 44.46
N GLN A 122 66.62 -27.55 45.64
CA GLN A 122 67.14 -26.25 46.06
C GLN A 122 68.66 -26.24 46.28
N SER A 123 69.24 -27.37 46.66
CA SER A 123 70.70 -27.49 46.83
C SER A 123 71.47 -27.53 45.51
N GLY A 124 70.77 -27.61 44.37
CA GLY A 124 71.36 -27.63 43.03
C GLY A 124 72.02 -28.96 42.63
N GLU A 125 71.82 -30.03 43.41
CA GLU A 125 72.35 -31.35 43.11
C GLU A 125 71.48 -32.47 43.69
N LEU A 126 71.09 -33.43 42.84
CA LEU A 126 70.43 -34.66 43.28
C LEU A 126 71.45 -35.69 43.76
N LYS A 127 71.45 -35.96 45.07
CA LYS A 127 72.43 -36.86 45.68
C LYS A 127 72.17 -38.31 45.27
N ARG A 128 73.12 -38.89 44.53
CA ARG A 128 73.07 -40.30 44.10
C ARG A 128 73.12 -41.22 45.32
N GLY A 129 72.18 -42.16 45.41
CA GLY A 129 72.18 -43.17 46.47
C GLY A 129 70.86 -43.94 46.60
N LYS A 130 70.87 -44.98 47.44
CA LYS A 130 69.72 -45.89 47.63
C LYS A 130 68.43 -45.17 48.04
N ALA A 131 68.53 -44.05 48.77
CA ALA A 131 67.37 -43.27 49.18
C ALA A 131 66.66 -42.58 48.00
N LEU A 132 67.42 -42.03 47.06
CA LEU A 132 66.88 -41.43 45.84
C LEU A 132 66.31 -42.51 44.90
N ASP A 133 67.00 -43.65 44.77
CA ASP A 133 66.49 -44.78 43.99
C ASP A 133 65.14 -45.29 44.53
N LEU A 134 65.00 -45.38 45.86
CA LEU A 134 63.76 -45.78 46.52
C LEU A 134 62.63 -44.74 46.29
N ALA A 135 62.94 -43.44 46.37
CA ALA A 135 61.98 -42.37 46.11
C ALA A 135 61.52 -42.38 44.63
N LEU A 136 62.44 -42.57 43.68
CA LEU A 136 62.09 -42.66 42.26
C LEU A 136 61.24 -43.89 41.92
N VAL A 137 61.46 -45.02 42.60
CA VAL A 137 60.59 -46.20 42.47
C VAL A 137 59.17 -45.89 42.96
N ARG A 138 59.02 -45.19 44.10
CA ARG A 138 57.70 -44.77 44.60
C ARG A 138 57.01 -43.75 43.67
N LEU A 139 57.74 -42.72 43.24
CA LEU A 139 57.22 -41.72 42.29
C LEU A 139 56.81 -42.36 40.96
N THR A 140 57.59 -43.32 40.44
CA THR A 140 57.24 -44.07 39.22
C THR A 140 55.96 -44.89 39.43
N GLY A 141 55.82 -45.55 40.58
CA GLY A 141 54.62 -46.31 40.92
C GLY A 141 53.36 -45.44 41.02
N LEU A 142 53.47 -44.29 41.69
CA LEU A 142 52.37 -43.32 41.82
C LEU A 142 52.02 -42.68 40.47
N THR A 143 53.02 -42.30 39.66
CA THR A 143 52.80 -41.74 38.32
C THR A 143 52.07 -42.73 37.41
N HIS A 144 52.40 -44.02 37.49
CA HIS A 144 51.69 -45.04 36.74
C HIS A 144 50.25 -45.25 37.24
N GLN A 145 49.98 -45.11 38.54
CA GLN A 145 48.62 -45.13 39.07
C GLN A 145 47.81 -43.91 38.60
N VAL A 146 48.42 -42.72 38.56
CA VAL A 146 47.80 -41.51 38.00
C VAL A 146 47.47 -41.71 36.52
N GLU A 147 48.36 -42.33 35.75
CA GLU A 147 48.12 -42.65 34.34
C GLU A 147 46.97 -43.65 34.16
N GLN A 148 46.94 -44.75 34.93
CA GLN A 148 45.86 -45.73 34.84
C GLN A 148 44.50 -45.15 35.21
N ILE A 149 44.43 -44.35 36.28
CA ILE A 149 43.20 -43.70 36.72
C ILE A 149 42.81 -42.58 35.74
N GLY A 150 43.79 -41.80 35.28
CA GLY A 150 43.62 -40.78 34.26
C GLY A 150 43.05 -41.37 32.97
N ASP A 151 43.65 -42.44 32.45
CA ASP A 151 43.16 -43.15 31.28
C ASP A 151 41.77 -43.73 31.47
N GLN A 152 41.41 -44.20 32.66
CA GLN A 152 40.04 -44.66 32.96
C GLN A 152 39.02 -43.51 32.88
N ILE A 153 39.33 -42.37 33.50
CA ILE A 153 38.49 -41.15 33.47
C ILE A 153 38.42 -40.57 32.05
N LEU A 154 39.52 -40.64 31.31
CA LEU A 154 39.64 -40.14 29.93
C LEU A 154 39.18 -41.17 28.89
N SER A 155 38.85 -42.40 29.30
CA SER A 155 38.49 -43.50 28.40
C SER A 155 37.17 -43.27 27.67
N GLY A 156 37.02 -43.95 26.53
CA GLY A 156 35.88 -43.78 25.61
C GLY A 156 34.50 -43.97 26.23
N GLN A 157 34.34 -44.75 27.31
CA GLN A 157 33.02 -45.02 27.91
C GLN A 157 32.45 -43.82 28.67
N GLU A 158 33.25 -43.13 29.51
CA GLU A 158 32.80 -41.91 30.19
C GLU A 158 32.63 -40.75 29.19
N ARG A 159 33.50 -40.70 28.17
CA ARG A 159 33.39 -39.74 27.07
C ARG A 159 32.11 -39.94 26.26
N GLU A 160 31.73 -41.19 25.97
CA GLU A 160 30.51 -41.52 25.22
C GLU A 160 29.25 -41.25 26.03
N ALA A 161 29.26 -41.54 27.33
CA ALA A 161 28.16 -41.17 28.24
C ALA A 161 27.96 -39.65 28.31
N SER A 162 29.05 -38.89 28.41
CA SER A 162 29.04 -37.43 28.43
C SER A 162 28.60 -36.83 27.08
N LEU A 163 29.08 -37.37 25.95
CA LEU A 163 28.64 -36.97 24.61
C LEU A 163 27.15 -37.25 24.39
N ASN A 164 26.63 -38.36 24.92
CA ASN A 164 25.20 -38.68 24.87
C ASN A 164 24.37 -37.70 25.71
N GLN A 165 24.83 -37.31 26.90
CA GLN A 165 24.18 -36.26 27.72
C GLN A 165 24.18 -34.91 27.00
N LEU A 166 25.29 -34.53 26.35
CA LEU A 166 25.34 -33.31 25.53
C LEU A 166 24.38 -33.37 24.35
N ARG A 167 24.35 -34.49 23.62
CA ARG A 167 23.42 -34.68 22.51
C ARG A 167 21.95 -34.61 22.97
N GLN A 168 21.64 -35.21 24.12
CA GLN A 168 20.30 -35.18 24.70
C GLN A 168 19.89 -33.77 25.15
N SER A 169 20.80 -33.02 25.79
CA SER A 169 20.54 -31.63 26.18
C SER A 169 20.37 -30.70 24.98
N LEU A 170 21.20 -30.84 23.93
CA LEU A 170 21.02 -30.12 22.66
C LEU A 170 19.67 -30.43 21.99
N PHE A 171 19.27 -31.70 21.99
CA PHE A 171 17.97 -32.11 21.46
C PHE A 171 16.81 -31.42 22.19
N TRP A 172 16.86 -31.36 23.53
CA TRP A 172 15.83 -30.66 24.30
C TRP A 172 15.85 -29.14 24.07
N ILE A 173 17.03 -28.53 23.93
CA ILE A 173 17.15 -27.10 23.57
C ILE A 173 16.47 -26.85 22.22
N GLN A 174 16.72 -27.69 21.20
CA GLN A 174 16.07 -27.58 19.90
C GLN A 174 14.55 -27.71 19.98
N ILE A 175 14.04 -28.63 20.80
CA ILE A 175 12.59 -28.77 21.04
C ILE A 175 12.02 -27.47 21.64
N TRP A 176 12.66 -26.91 22.67
CA TRP A 176 12.18 -25.67 23.30
C TRP A 176 12.27 -24.45 22.37
N GLN A 177 13.32 -24.36 21.55
CA GLN A 177 13.43 -23.33 20.51
C GLN A 177 12.31 -23.45 19.46
N LEU A 178 11.98 -24.67 19.04
CA LEU A 178 10.87 -24.90 18.11
C LEU A 178 9.52 -24.52 18.75
N ILE A 179 9.28 -24.91 20.00
CA ILE A 179 8.07 -24.52 20.74
C ILE A 179 7.96 -23.00 20.85
N LEU A 180 9.06 -22.31 21.15
CA LEU A 180 9.10 -20.85 21.23
C LEU A 180 8.76 -20.21 19.87
N LEU A 181 9.35 -20.70 18.78
CA LEU A 181 9.07 -20.21 17.43
C LEU A 181 7.59 -20.38 17.06
N VAL A 182 7.04 -21.58 17.28
CA VAL A 182 5.63 -21.89 16.98
C VAL A 182 4.70 -21.00 17.80
N MET A 183 4.96 -20.85 19.10
CA MET A 183 4.15 -20.01 19.99
C MET A 183 4.22 -18.53 19.57
N GLY A 184 5.40 -18.04 19.16
CA GLY A 184 5.58 -16.69 18.62
C GLY A 184 4.76 -16.45 17.36
N CYS A 185 4.78 -17.39 16.41
CA CYS A 185 3.95 -17.32 15.19
C CYS A 185 2.46 -17.30 15.52
N VAL A 186 1.98 -18.13 16.45
CA VAL A 186 0.58 -18.16 16.88
C VAL A 186 0.18 -16.82 17.51
N LEU A 187 1.03 -16.23 18.35
CA LEU A 187 0.79 -14.94 18.99
C LEU A 187 0.66 -13.80 17.95
N VAL A 188 1.60 -13.73 17.00
CA VAL A 188 1.57 -12.72 15.92
C VAL A 188 0.30 -12.88 15.08
N PHE A 189 -0.05 -14.11 14.71
CA PHE A 189 -1.27 -14.38 13.95
C PHE A 189 -2.53 -13.97 14.71
N ALA A 190 -2.64 -14.30 16.00
CA ALA A 190 -3.76 -13.92 16.85
C ALA A 190 -3.89 -12.39 16.98
N LEU A 191 -2.76 -11.67 17.10
CA LEU A 191 -2.73 -10.22 17.15
C LEU A 191 -3.22 -9.59 15.84
N ILE A 192 -2.73 -10.06 14.69
CA ILE A 192 -3.15 -9.57 13.37
C ILE A 192 -4.65 -9.82 13.18
N ARG A 193 -5.14 -11.01 13.50
CA ARG A 193 -6.57 -11.36 13.43
C ARG A 193 -7.43 -10.41 14.25
N THR A 194 -7.03 -10.15 15.49
CA THR A 194 -7.75 -9.25 16.41
C THR A 194 -7.76 -7.82 15.89
N ASN A 195 -6.63 -7.33 15.35
CA ASN A 195 -6.54 -5.99 14.77
C ASN A 195 -7.45 -5.83 13.55
N LEU A 196 -7.44 -6.82 12.65
CA LEU A 196 -8.31 -6.82 11.46
C LEU A 196 -9.80 -6.87 11.84
N GLN A 197 -10.17 -7.64 12.86
CA GLN A 197 -11.54 -7.66 13.36
C GLN A 197 -11.95 -6.29 13.93
N ASN A 198 -11.10 -5.66 14.75
CA ASN A 198 -11.37 -4.33 15.28
C ASN A 198 -11.50 -3.28 14.16
N ARG A 199 -10.66 -3.33 13.12
CA ARG A 199 -10.77 -2.46 11.95
C ARG A 199 -12.06 -2.72 11.16
N ARG A 200 -12.47 -3.98 11.01
CA ARG A 200 -13.72 -4.36 10.33
C ARG A 200 -14.96 -3.88 11.10
N LEU A 201 -14.90 -3.90 12.43
CA LEU A 201 -16.00 -3.55 13.33
C LEU A 201 -16.00 -2.06 13.76
N SER A 202 -15.01 -1.26 13.37
CA SER A 202 -15.06 0.17 13.65
C SER A 202 -16.23 0.79 12.88
N LEU A 203 -17.16 1.40 13.61
CA LEU A 203 -18.27 2.17 13.06
C LEU A 203 -17.91 3.64 12.88
N LEU A 204 -16.73 4.07 13.34
CA LEU A 204 -16.28 5.46 13.24
C LEU A 204 -15.18 5.61 12.20
N ASP A 205 -15.20 6.75 11.52
CA ASP A 205 -14.11 7.22 10.68
C ASP A 205 -12.97 7.80 11.55
N PRO A 206 -11.71 7.37 11.35
CA PRO A 206 -10.60 7.77 12.21
C PRO A 206 -10.24 9.27 12.13
N MET A 207 -10.47 9.90 10.98
CA MET A 207 -10.09 11.30 10.74
C MET A 207 -11.11 12.26 11.34
N THR A 208 -12.39 12.01 11.09
CA THR A 208 -13.48 12.92 11.41
C THR A 208 -14.21 12.55 12.67
N ARG A 209 -14.08 11.30 13.15
CA ARG A 209 -14.86 10.71 14.27
C ARG A 209 -16.37 10.67 14.02
N LEU A 210 -16.83 10.90 12.79
CA LEU A 210 -18.22 10.62 12.40
C LEU A 210 -18.42 9.12 12.22
N GLY A 211 -19.68 8.69 12.10
CA GLY A 211 -19.96 7.34 11.64
C GLY A 211 -19.36 7.12 10.26
N ASN A 212 -18.86 5.93 9.95
CA ASN A 212 -18.42 5.60 8.60
C ASN A 212 -19.58 5.04 7.77
N ARG A 213 -19.33 4.74 6.49
CA ARG A 213 -20.33 4.13 5.59
C ARG A 213 -21.05 2.90 6.16
N ARG A 214 -20.36 2.06 6.95
CA ARG A 214 -20.99 0.88 7.58
C ARG A 214 -21.95 1.28 8.70
N ALA A 215 -21.59 2.29 9.49
CA ALA A 215 -22.49 2.84 10.50
C ALA A 215 -23.74 3.45 9.87
N LEU A 216 -23.58 4.17 8.76
CA LEU A 216 -24.71 4.70 7.99
C LEU A 216 -25.66 3.58 7.54
N GLN A 217 -25.14 2.54 6.87
CA GLN A 217 -25.95 1.42 6.38
C GLN A 217 -26.67 0.70 7.53
N GLY A 218 -25.98 0.48 8.66
CA GLY A 218 -26.59 -0.11 9.85
C GLY A 218 -27.72 0.75 10.42
N GLN A 219 -27.49 2.06 10.56
CA GLN A 219 -28.49 3.00 11.05
C GLN A 219 -29.69 3.09 10.10
N LEU A 220 -29.46 3.20 8.78
CA LEU A 220 -30.52 3.26 7.77
C LEU A 220 -31.39 2.01 7.81
N ARG A 221 -30.79 0.81 7.83
CA ARG A 221 -31.56 -0.45 7.92
C ARG A 221 -32.46 -0.49 9.15
N GLN A 222 -31.98 0.00 10.30
CA GLN A 222 -32.78 0.06 11.52
C GLN A 222 -33.88 1.12 11.44
N SER A 223 -33.57 2.29 10.88
CA SER A 223 -34.47 3.46 10.89
C SER A 223 -35.57 3.33 9.82
N LEU A 224 -35.26 2.71 8.67
CA LEU A 224 -36.24 2.36 7.64
C LEU A 224 -37.27 1.34 8.14
N LEU A 225 -36.86 0.34 8.92
CA LEU A 225 -37.79 -0.61 9.56
C LEU A 225 -38.72 0.04 10.58
N GLN A 226 -38.41 1.25 11.04
CA GLN A 226 -39.20 2.00 12.01
C GLN A 226 -39.97 3.15 11.35
N ASP A 227 -39.92 3.27 10.02
CA ASP A 227 -40.49 4.39 9.25
C ASP A 227 -40.04 5.77 9.77
N ARG A 228 -38.79 5.86 10.26
CA ARG A 228 -38.24 7.09 10.85
C ARG A 228 -37.40 7.93 9.90
N VAL A 229 -37.10 7.42 8.71
CA VAL A 229 -36.26 8.12 7.73
C VAL A 229 -37.16 8.90 6.78
N GLN A 230 -36.96 10.21 6.71
CA GLN A 230 -37.66 11.07 5.76
C GLN A 230 -36.85 11.24 4.47
N ALA A 231 -35.53 11.36 4.59
CA ALA A 231 -34.63 11.49 3.46
C ALA A 231 -33.17 11.15 3.82
N LEU A 232 -32.36 10.93 2.80
CA LEU A 232 -30.91 10.80 2.90
C LEU A 232 -30.25 11.89 2.04
N ALA A 233 -29.42 12.73 2.66
CA ALA A 233 -28.59 13.69 1.95
C ALA A 233 -27.15 13.19 1.87
N VAL A 234 -26.59 13.11 0.66
CA VAL A 234 -25.17 12.84 0.42
C VAL A 234 -24.53 14.11 -0.11
N LEU A 235 -23.35 14.45 0.38
CA LEU A 235 -22.67 15.70 0.05
C LEU A 235 -21.19 15.53 -0.24
N ASP A 236 -20.66 16.46 -1.03
CA ASP A 236 -19.29 16.52 -1.53
C ASP A 236 -18.75 17.96 -1.41
N LEU A 237 -17.48 18.12 -1.05
CA LEU A 237 -16.85 19.43 -0.89
C LEU A 237 -16.40 19.99 -2.25
N LYS A 238 -16.91 21.16 -2.65
CA LYS A 238 -16.49 21.80 -3.90
C LYS A 238 -14.98 22.10 -3.84
N ARG A 239 -14.26 21.74 -4.91
CA ARG A 239 -12.83 22.04 -5.12
C ARG A 239 -11.89 21.44 -4.05
N PHE A 240 -12.31 20.41 -3.31
CA PHE A 240 -11.45 19.78 -2.29
C PHE A 240 -10.10 19.29 -2.84
N LYS A 241 -10.09 18.70 -4.03
CA LYS A 241 -8.85 18.31 -4.71
C LYS A 241 -7.91 19.49 -4.94
N GLN A 242 -8.42 20.64 -5.37
CA GLN A 242 -7.61 21.86 -5.56
C GLN A 242 -7.03 22.35 -4.24
N VAL A 243 -7.79 22.25 -3.14
CA VAL A 243 -7.27 22.57 -1.80
C VAL A 243 -6.09 21.68 -1.44
N ASN A 244 -6.19 20.36 -1.66
CA ASN A 244 -5.09 19.44 -1.40
C ASN A 244 -3.87 19.71 -2.30
N ASP A 245 -4.10 19.97 -3.58
CA ASP A 245 -3.03 20.18 -4.56
C ASP A 245 -2.28 21.51 -4.31
N LEU A 246 -2.98 22.55 -3.83
CA LEU A 246 -2.41 23.88 -3.58
C LEU A 246 -1.88 24.09 -2.16
N LEU A 247 -2.59 23.58 -1.14
CA LEU A 247 -2.32 23.84 0.28
C LEU A 247 -1.84 22.60 1.06
N GLY A 248 -1.79 21.44 0.41
CA GLY A 248 -1.31 20.19 0.97
C GLY A 248 -2.37 19.41 1.77
N TYR A 249 -2.16 18.10 1.90
CA TYR A 249 -3.09 17.16 2.54
C TYR A 249 -3.41 17.50 4.00
N GLN A 250 -2.49 18.10 4.76
CA GLN A 250 -2.75 18.48 6.14
C GLN A 250 -3.85 19.55 6.27
N VAL A 251 -3.94 20.47 5.30
CA VAL A 251 -4.99 21.49 5.25
C VAL A 251 -6.32 20.84 4.86
N GLY A 252 -6.30 19.93 3.89
CA GLY A 252 -7.46 19.10 3.53
C GLY A 252 -8.02 18.29 4.71
N ASP A 253 -7.15 17.67 5.50
CA ASP A 253 -7.56 16.90 6.69
C ASP A 253 -8.26 17.80 7.72
N ARG A 254 -7.73 19.01 7.96
CA ARG A 254 -8.37 20.00 8.85
C ARG A 254 -9.71 20.48 8.29
N LEU A 255 -9.81 20.66 6.98
CA LEU A 255 -11.05 21.04 6.31
C LEU A 255 -12.13 19.96 6.52
N LEU A 256 -11.78 18.69 6.33
CA LEU A 256 -12.67 17.56 6.60
C LEU A 256 -13.11 17.52 8.07
N GLN A 257 -12.20 17.77 9.00
CA GLN A 257 -12.51 17.85 10.43
C GLN A 257 -13.46 19.01 10.75
N ALA A 258 -13.29 20.16 10.11
CA ALA A 258 -14.14 21.33 10.30
C ALA A 258 -15.56 21.14 9.76
N VAL A 259 -15.71 20.48 8.61
CA VAL A 259 -17.02 20.06 8.08
C VAL A 259 -17.66 19.04 9.02
N ALA A 260 -16.90 18.04 9.45
CA ALA A 260 -17.38 17.03 10.36
C ALA A 260 -17.85 17.59 11.71
N ALA A 261 -17.16 18.61 12.24
CA ALA A 261 -17.56 19.28 13.47
C ALA A 261 -18.92 19.99 13.33
N ARG A 262 -19.14 20.72 12.23
CA ARG A 262 -20.42 21.39 11.95
C ARG A 262 -21.55 20.38 11.76
N LEU A 263 -21.31 19.33 10.99
CA LEU A 263 -22.28 18.24 10.81
C LEU A 263 -22.62 17.54 12.12
N ARG A 264 -21.64 17.30 12.99
CA ARG A 264 -21.87 16.70 14.32
C ARG A 264 -22.75 17.60 15.20
N GLN A 265 -22.55 18.91 15.13
CA GLN A 265 -23.32 19.87 15.93
C GLN A 265 -24.76 19.99 15.42
N ALA A 266 -24.96 20.09 14.11
CA ALA A 266 -26.30 20.25 13.53
C ALA A 266 -27.09 18.94 13.45
N CYS A 267 -26.42 17.80 13.26
CA CYS A 267 -27.05 16.49 13.10
C CYS A 267 -26.38 15.44 14.00
N PRO A 268 -26.50 15.58 15.34
CA PRO A 268 -25.85 14.68 16.28
C PRO A 268 -26.32 13.24 16.06
N GLY A 269 -25.36 12.31 15.91
CA GLY A 269 -25.63 10.89 15.69
C GLY A 269 -26.15 10.53 14.29
N ARG A 270 -26.31 11.51 13.39
CA ARG A 270 -26.93 11.33 12.06
C ARG A 270 -26.03 11.72 10.89
N ALA A 271 -24.81 12.15 11.17
CA ALA A 271 -23.80 12.48 10.17
C ALA A 271 -22.72 11.40 10.04
N TYR A 272 -22.33 11.12 8.80
CA TYR A 272 -21.44 10.04 8.42
C TYR A 272 -20.43 10.51 7.37
N ARG A 273 -19.26 9.89 7.33
CA ARG A 273 -18.28 10.04 6.24
C ARG A 273 -18.26 8.77 5.39
N LEU A 274 -18.45 8.94 4.09
CA LEU A 274 -18.47 7.81 3.14
C LEU A 274 -17.06 7.44 2.69
N GLY A 275 -16.19 8.45 2.52
CA GLY A 275 -14.80 8.31 2.08
C GLY A 275 -14.36 9.57 1.35
N GLY A 276 -13.05 9.84 1.27
CA GLY A 276 -12.55 11.06 0.62
C GLY A 276 -13.16 12.33 1.21
N ASP A 277 -13.80 13.12 0.37
CA ASP A 277 -14.57 14.34 0.64
C ASP A 277 -16.08 14.14 0.69
N GLU A 278 -16.55 12.90 0.73
CA GLU A 278 -17.98 12.58 0.73
C GLU A 278 -18.51 12.33 2.14
N PHE A 279 -19.63 12.98 2.47
CA PHE A 279 -20.36 12.83 3.71
C PHE A 279 -21.83 12.47 3.43
N ALA A 280 -22.51 11.95 4.44
CA ALA A 280 -23.93 11.66 4.37
C ALA A 280 -24.62 12.08 5.68
N VAL A 281 -25.86 12.52 5.57
CA VAL A 281 -26.71 12.91 6.69
C VAL A 281 -28.06 12.21 6.52
N VAL A 282 -28.46 11.45 7.55
CA VAL A 282 -29.80 10.86 7.63
C VAL A 282 -30.73 11.94 8.19
N LEU A 283 -31.81 12.23 7.45
CA LEU A 283 -32.83 13.19 7.84
C LEU A 283 -34.03 12.38 8.33
N ASP A 284 -34.19 12.34 9.65
CA ASP A 284 -35.31 11.64 10.26
C ASP A 284 -36.60 12.47 10.17
N ASP A 285 -37.71 11.78 10.41
CA ASP A 285 -39.06 12.33 10.54
C ASP A 285 -39.16 13.18 11.83
N GLU A 286 -38.68 14.42 11.72
CA GLU A 286 -38.86 15.49 12.71
C GLU A 286 -39.93 16.46 12.20
N GLU A 287 -40.70 17.06 13.11
CA GLU A 287 -41.66 18.11 12.77
C GLU A 287 -40.97 19.26 12.02
N GLY A 288 -41.41 19.54 10.80
CA GLY A 288 -40.91 20.65 9.98
C GLY A 288 -40.85 20.35 8.49
N ASP A 289 -40.60 21.40 7.71
CA ASP A 289 -40.41 21.29 6.26
C ASP A 289 -39.00 20.79 5.93
N LEU A 290 -38.93 19.64 5.24
CA LEU A 290 -37.70 19.03 4.79
C LEU A 290 -36.90 19.95 3.86
N ASP A 291 -37.57 20.73 3.00
CA ASP A 291 -36.91 21.63 2.06
C ASP A 291 -36.24 22.80 2.83
N ALA A 292 -36.91 23.33 3.86
CA ALA A 292 -36.33 24.32 4.76
C ALA A 292 -35.13 23.78 5.55
N ARG A 293 -35.19 22.53 6.03
CA ARG A 293 -34.05 21.86 6.71
C ARG A 293 -32.86 21.71 5.77
N MET A 294 -33.11 21.34 4.51
CA MET A 294 -32.05 21.26 3.50
C MET A 294 -31.45 22.64 3.19
N ALA A 295 -32.26 23.69 3.07
CA ALA A 295 -31.75 25.05 2.88
C ALA A 295 -30.88 25.53 4.06
N ALA A 296 -31.28 25.20 5.29
CA ALA A 296 -30.49 25.48 6.50
C ALA A 296 -29.16 24.69 6.50
N MET A 297 -29.17 23.42 6.10
CA MET A 297 -27.96 22.60 5.98
C MET A 297 -26.99 23.14 4.94
N VAL A 298 -27.50 23.54 3.76
CA VAL A 298 -26.70 24.18 2.71
C VAL A 298 -26.03 25.44 3.25
N SER A 299 -26.77 26.28 3.96
CA SER A 299 -26.27 27.53 4.55
C SER A 299 -25.22 27.27 5.64
N LEU A 300 -25.43 26.26 6.49
CA LEU A 300 -24.48 25.86 7.54
C LEU A 300 -23.12 25.44 6.99
N LEU A 301 -23.12 24.77 5.84
CA LEU A 301 -21.93 24.23 5.18
C LEU A 301 -21.33 25.19 4.15
N GLN A 302 -21.88 26.40 4.04
CA GLN A 302 -21.28 27.53 3.36
C GLN A 302 -20.62 28.42 4.39
N PHE A 303 -19.29 28.37 4.48
CA PHE A 303 -18.55 29.16 5.47
C PHE A 303 -17.13 29.45 5.01
N GLU A 304 -16.57 30.55 5.50
CA GLU A 304 -15.17 30.89 5.32
C GLU A 304 -14.29 29.95 6.17
N PHE A 305 -13.40 29.21 5.50
CA PHE A 305 -12.40 28.39 6.16
C PHE A 305 -11.07 29.13 6.26
N VAL A 306 -10.68 29.45 7.49
CA VAL A 306 -9.46 30.20 7.79
C VAL A 306 -8.32 29.26 8.15
N THR A 307 -7.19 29.42 7.46
CA THR A 307 -5.92 28.76 7.77
C THR A 307 -4.92 29.78 8.32
N ARG A 308 -3.67 29.36 8.59
CA ARG A 308 -2.63 30.31 9.02
C ARG A 308 -2.21 31.29 7.92
N GLU A 309 -2.37 30.90 6.67
CA GLU A 309 -1.75 31.57 5.51
C GLU A 309 -2.80 32.16 4.55
N SER A 310 -4.04 31.68 4.58
CA SER A 310 -5.11 32.11 3.68
C SER A 310 -6.50 31.82 4.28
N SER A 311 -7.53 32.47 3.73
CA SER A 311 -8.94 32.09 3.92
C SER A 311 -9.62 31.90 2.58
N PHE A 312 -10.63 31.02 2.55
CA PHE A 312 -11.43 30.77 1.35
C PHE A 312 -12.84 30.30 1.72
N ASP A 313 -13.79 30.59 0.85
CA ASP A 313 -15.17 30.12 1.00
C ASP A 313 -15.29 28.65 0.65
N LEU A 314 -15.72 27.85 1.63
CA LEU A 314 -16.10 26.47 1.40
C LEU A 314 -17.58 26.41 1.01
N ALA A 315 -17.88 25.60 0.00
CA ALA A 315 -19.25 25.22 -0.35
C ALA A 315 -19.31 23.73 -0.63
N CYS A 316 -20.47 23.12 -0.37
CA CYS A 316 -20.73 21.71 -0.66
C CYS A 316 -21.76 21.58 -1.79
N ARG A 317 -21.76 20.41 -2.45
CA ARG A 317 -22.88 19.95 -3.29
C ARG A 317 -23.66 18.90 -2.53
N PHE A 318 -24.95 18.81 -2.79
CA PHE A 318 -25.86 17.91 -2.13
C PHE A 318 -26.72 17.16 -3.14
N GLY A 319 -26.78 15.84 -3.00
CA GLY A 319 -27.79 14.99 -3.60
C GLY A 319 -28.70 14.44 -2.51
N VAL A 320 -30.01 14.58 -2.67
CA VAL A 320 -30.97 14.17 -1.63
C VAL A 320 -31.97 13.19 -2.22
N ALA A 321 -32.17 12.05 -1.56
CA ALA A 321 -33.24 11.12 -1.87
C ALA A 321 -34.28 11.13 -0.76
N ARG A 322 -35.56 11.31 -1.12
CA ARG A 322 -36.68 11.15 -0.19
C ARG A 322 -36.96 9.67 -0.01
N CYS A 323 -37.30 9.27 1.21
CA CYS A 323 -37.77 7.92 1.49
C CYS A 323 -39.26 7.89 1.19
N GLU A 324 -39.69 7.13 0.18
CA GLU A 324 -41.10 7.01 -0.23
C GLU A 324 -41.75 5.71 0.28
N GLY A 325 -40.94 4.79 0.81
CA GLY A 325 -41.38 3.54 1.41
C GLY A 325 -41.15 2.35 0.47
N GLY A 326 -40.52 1.30 1.00
CA GLY A 326 -40.21 0.07 0.25
C GLY A 326 -38.77 -0.02 -0.26
N GLU A 327 -37.97 1.04 -0.15
CA GLU A 327 -36.54 1.02 -0.46
C GLU A 327 -35.73 0.35 0.65
N ASP A 328 -34.64 -0.31 0.28
CA ASP A 328 -33.62 -0.71 1.25
C ASP A 328 -32.55 0.39 1.44
N ALA A 329 -31.71 0.22 2.46
CA ALA A 329 -30.67 1.19 2.78
C ALA A 329 -29.64 1.40 1.66
N ASP A 330 -29.42 0.40 0.82
CA ASP A 330 -28.45 0.47 -0.27
C ASP A 330 -29.07 1.18 -1.48
N GLU A 331 -30.37 0.98 -1.74
CA GLU A 331 -31.14 1.70 -2.76
C GLU A 331 -31.27 3.20 -2.42
N LEU A 332 -31.66 3.56 -1.19
CA LEU A 332 -31.78 4.97 -0.80
C LEU A 332 -30.43 5.71 -0.90
N LEU A 333 -29.33 5.01 -0.56
CA LEU A 333 -27.97 5.54 -0.74
C LEU A 333 -27.60 5.70 -2.22
N GLU A 334 -27.93 4.72 -3.06
CA GLU A 334 -27.73 4.82 -4.51
C GLU A 334 -28.46 6.05 -5.08
N GLN A 335 -29.75 6.22 -4.75
CA GLN A 335 -30.57 7.34 -5.21
C GLN A 335 -29.96 8.70 -4.83
N ALA A 336 -29.52 8.87 -3.57
CA ALA A 336 -28.90 10.12 -3.13
C ALA A 336 -27.55 10.39 -3.84
N ILE A 337 -26.77 9.34 -4.12
CA ILE A 337 -25.52 9.45 -4.91
C ILE A 337 -25.82 9.84 -6.36
N LEU A 338 -26.88 9.30 -6.98
CA LEU A 338 -27.30 9.70 -8.33
C LEU A 338 -27.64 11.18 -8.40
N ALA A 339 -28.42 11.67 -7.43
CA ALA A 339 -28.73 13.10 -7.32
C ALA A 339 -27.46 13.95 -7.13
N LEU A 340 -26.50 13.49 -6.32
CA LEU A 340 -25.24 14.21 -6.11
C LEU A 340 -24.38 14.27 -7.39
N ASN A 341 -24.35 13.17 -8.15
CA ASN A 341 -23.66 13.15 -9.44
C ASN A 341 -24.28 14.13 -10.44
N GLU A 342 -25.61 14.24 -10.44
CA GLU A 342 -26.28 15.24 -11.28
C GLU A 342 -25.94 16.67 -10.83
N ALA A 343 -25.92 16.94 -9.51
CA ALA A 343 -25.44 18.22 -8.98
C ALA A 343 -23.99 18.54 -9.39
N LYS A 344 -23.13 17.52 -9.46
CA LYS A 344 -21.74 17.65 -9.93
C LYS A 344 -21.69 18.03 -11.42
N ARG A 345 -22.55 17.45 -12.26
CA ARG A 345 -22.62 17.70 -13.71
C ARG A 345 -23.20 19.08 -14.04
N GLU A 346 -24.31 19.45 -13.43
CA GLU A 346 -24.97 20.74 -13.68
C GLU A 346 -24.27 21.91 -12.97
N GLY A 347 -23.38 21.63 -12.03
CA GLY A 347 -22.73 22.65 -11.20
C GLY A 347 -23.65 23.26 -10.14
N THR A 348 -24.83 22.69 -9.95
CA THR A 348 -25.83 23.10 -8.95
C THR A 348 -25.39 22.72 -7.53
N THR A 349 -26.01 23.37 -6.54
CA THR A 349 -25.66 23.15 -5.12
C THR A 349 -26.47 22.02 -4.50
N LEU A 350 -27.74 21.87 -4.87
CA LEU A 350 -28.67 20.90 -4.31
C LEU A 350 -29.50 20.30 -5.44
N VAL A 351 -29.55 18.98 -5.51
CA VAL A 351 -30.41 18.24 -6.43
C VAL A 351 -31.18 17.18 -5.67
N TRP A 352 -32.48 17.07 -5.95
CA TRP A 352 -33.35 16.02 -5.44
C TRP A 352 -33.37 14.86 -6.42
N TYR A 353 -33.29 13.63 -5.90
CA TYR A 353 -33.42 12.44 -6.71
C TYR A 353 -34.78 12.40 -7.40
N GLN A 354 -34.75 12.04 -8.68
CA GLN A 354 -35.93 11.76 -9.48
C GLN A 354 -35.72 10.40 -10.13
N SER A 355 -36.78 9.59 -10.27
CA SER A 355 -36.71 8.25 -10.87
C SER A 355 -36.13 8.25 -12.29
N VAL A 356 -36.29 9.37 -13.02
CA VAL A 356 -35.68 9.61 -14.33
C VAL A 356 -34.16 9.49 -14.29
N MET A 357 -33.49 9.91 -13.21
CA MET A 357 -32.02 9.83 -13.09
C MET A 357 -31.50 8.39 -13.13
N LYS A 358 -32.19 7.46 -12.46
CA LYS A 358 -31.84 6.03 -12.49
C LYS A 358 -32.14 5.43 -13.86
N ALA A 359 -33.25 5.82 -14.48
CA ALA A 359 -33.57 5.41 -15.84
C ALA A 359 -32.52 5.89 -16.87
N ASP A 360 -32.07 7.14 -16.74
CA ASP A 360 -31.04 7.74 -17.60
C ASP A 360 -29.69 7.07 -17.42
N LEU A 361 -29.27 6.74 -16.19
CA LEU A 361 -28.06 5.97 -15.95
C LEU A 361 -28.12 4.60 -16.65
N HIS A 362 -29.21 3.86 -16.47
CA HIS A 362 -29.41 2.56 -17.12
C HIS A 362 -29.50 2.67 -18.64
N MET A 363 -30.08 3.76 -19.16
CA MET A 363 -30.09 4.04 -20.59
C MET A 363 -28.67 4.27 -21.11
N ALA A 364 -27.90 5.14 -20.46
CA ALA A 364 -26.52 5.45 -20.83
C ALA A 364 -25.61 4.19 -20.80
N GLN A 365 -25.80 3.31 -19.81
CA GLN A 365 -25.07 2.03 -19.74
C GLN A 365 -25.41 1.11 -20.93
N ARG A 366 -26.69 0.98 -21.27
CA ARG A 366 -27.14 0.20 -22.43
C ARG A 366 -26.61 0.78 -23.74
N GLN A 367 -26.72 2.08 -23.90
CA GLN A 367 -26.18 2.83 -25.05
C GLN A 367 -24.67 2.62 -25.23
N LEU A 368 -23.89 2.70 -24.15
CA LEU A 368 -22.45 2.43 -24.18
C LEU A 368 -22.14 0.97 -24.53
N HIS A 369 -22.91 0.02 -24.01
CA HIS A 369 -22.77 -1.39 -24.35
C HIS A 369 -23.02 -1.64 -25.84
N GLN A 370 -24.12 -1.11 -26.38
CA GLN A 370 -24.45 -1.21 -27.81
C GLN A 370 -23.36 -0.61 -28.70
N LEU A 371 -22.80 0.55 -28.32
CA LEU A 371 -21.67 1.14 -29.05
C LEU A 371 -20.44 0.24 -29.03
N ARG A 372 -20.13 -0.40 -27.90
CA ARG A 372 -18.99 -1.33 -27.80
C ARG A 372 -19.19 -2.59 -28.64
N GLU A 373 -20.40 -3.14 -28.67
CA GLU A 373 -20.71 -4.29 -29.53
C GLU A 373 -20.59 -3.94 -31.01
N TRP A 374 -21.12 -2.77 -31.41
CA TRP A 374 -20.94 -2.28 -32.77
C TRP A 374 -19.47 -2.05 -33.08
N LEU A 375 -18.71 -1.33 -32.23
CA LEU A 375 -17.28 -1.08 -32.42
C LEU A 375 -16.46 -2.38 -32.54
N ALA A 376 -16.86 -3.46 -31.85
CA ALA A 376 -16.24 -4.78 -31.97
C ALA A 376 -16.66 -5.57 -33.23
N GLY A 377 -17.62 -5.06 -34.01
CA GLY A 377 -18.17 -5.73 -35.19
C GLY A 377 -19.15 -6.86 -34.88
N ALA A 378 -19.63 -6.96 -33.64
CA ALA A 378 -20.56 -8.00 -33.20
C ALA A 378 -22.04 -7.65 -33.47
N ALA A 379 -22.34 -6.38 -33.71
CA ALA A 379 -23.71 -5.86 -33.89
C ALA A 379 -23.75 -4.75 -34.96
N PRO A 380 -24.91 -4.50 -35.60
CA PRO A 380 -25.08 -3.34 -36.47
C PRO A 380 -25.01 -2.03 -35.69
N SER A 381 -24.73 -0.93 -36.39
CA SER A 381 -24.67 0.41 -35.75
C SER A 381 -25.96 0.72 -34.98
N PRO A 382 -25.88 1.09 -33.68
CA PRO A 382 -27.04 1.55 -32.91
C PRO A 382 -27.40 3.00 -33.20
N LEU A 383 -26.60 3.68 -34.03
CA LEU A 383 -26.76 5.07 -34.41
C LEU A 383 -27.41 5.20 -35.78
N GLU A 384 -28.09 6.32 -35.98
CA GLU A 384 -28.63 6.78 -37.25
C GLU A 384 -28.04 8.16 -37.56
N THR A 385 -27.64 8.34 -38.81
CA THR A 385 -27.00 9.56 -39.29
C THR A 385 -28.06 10.54 -39.78
N LEU A 386 -28.06 11.75 -39.23
CA LEU A 386 -28.87 12.88 -39.68
C LEU A 386 -27.99 13.83 -40.50
N CYS A 387 -28.44 14.14 -41.72
CA CYS A 387 -27.71 14.97 -42.66
C CYS A 387 -28.47 16.27 -42.93
N GLU A 388 -27.85 17.40 -42.61
CA GLU A 388 -28.35 18.74 -42.90
C GLU A 388 -27.55 19.37 -44.05
N PRO A 389 -28.17 19.70 -45.19
CA PRO A 389 -27.46 20.30 -46.32
C PRO A 389 -27.12 21.76 -46.03
N MET A 390 -25.83 22.07 -46.13
CA MET A 390 -25.24 23.41 -46.02
C MET A 390 -24.55 23.80 -47.32
N ARG A 391 -24.31 25.10 -47.49
CA ARG A 391 -23.50 25.64 -48.59
C ARG A 391 -22.54 26.68 -48.06
N ASP A 392 -21.38 26.77 -48.70
CA ASP A 392 -20.52 27.93 -48.54
C ASP A 392 -20.97 29.08 -49.48
N GLU A 393 -20.37 30.26 -49.30
CA GLU A 393 -20.61 31.45 -50.15
C GLU A 393 -20.29 31.22 -51.63
N GLN A 394 -19.51 30.19 -51.95
CA GLN A 394 -19.14 29.83 -53.33
C GLN A 394 -20.07 28.77 -53.93
N GLY A 395 -21.09 28.33 -53.17
CA GLY A 395 -22.07 27.33 -53.58
C GLY A 395 -21.60 25.89 -53.46
N VAL A 396 -20.45 25.62 -52.83
CA VAL A 396 -19.95 24.27 -52.56
C VAL A 396 -20.85 23.59 -51.53
N PRO A 397 -21.40 22.39 -51.84
CA PRO A 397 -22.25 21.67 -50.92
C PRO A 397 -21.42 21.06 -49.77
N VAL A 398 -21.85 21.32 -48.55
CA VAL A 398 -21.32 20.71 -47.32
C VAL A 398 -22.49 20.04 -46.60
N THR A 399 -22.28 18.84 -46.07
CA THR A 399 -23.32 18.13 -45.30
C THR A 399 -22.96 18.18 -43.83
N ALA A 400 -23.70 18.93 -43.02
CA ALA A 400 -23.60 18.85 -41.57
C ALA A 400 -24.19 17.53 -41.08
N VAL A 401 -23.43 16.85 -40.23
CA VAL A 401 -23.79 15.54 -39.71
C VAL A 401 -24.03 15.64 -38.22
N SER A 402 -25.17 15.10 -37.80
CA SER A 402 -25.42 14.76 -36.40
C SER A 402 -25.82 13.29 -36.26
N LEU A 403 -25.59 12.72 -35.09
CA LEU A 403 -25.90 11.32 -34.81
C LEU A 403 -27.07 11.26 -33.82
N ARG A 404 -28.00 10.33 -34.03
CA ARG A 404 -29.06 10.03 -33.07
C ARG A 404 -29.16 8.54 -32.79
N TRP A 405 -29.73 8.17 -31.66
CA TRP A 405 -29.97 6.77 -31.30
C TRP A 405 -31.13 6.19 -32.10
N ARG A 406 -30.93 5.06 -32.77
CA ARG A 406 -31.96 4.45 -33.64
C ARG A 406 -33.23 4.06 -32.88
N VAL A 407 -33.09 3.59 -31.63
CA VAL A 407 -34.21 3.11 -30.81
C VAL A 407 -34.96 4.25 -30.12
N SER A 408 -34.25 5.14 -29.43
CA SER A 408 -34.89 6.21 -28.65
C SER A 408 -35.14 7.48 -29.47
N GLN A 409 -34.58 7.59 -30.68
CA GLN A 409 -34.64 8.77 -31.55
C GLN A 409 -34.05 10.05 -30.92
N GLN A 410 -33.43 9.94 -29.74
CA GLN A 410 -32.77 11.04 -29.05
C GLN A 410 -31.42 11.38 -29.70
N PRO A 411 -30.99 12.65 -29.68
CA PRO A 411 -29.68 13.04 -30.17
C PRO A 411 -28.57 12.32 -29.39
N CYS A 412 -27.55 11.87 -30.10
CA CYS A 412 -26.37 11.28 -29.49
C CYS A 412 -25.34 12.38 -29.25
N ASP A 413 -25.22 12.83 -28.00
CA ASP A 413 -24.35 13.96 -27.67
C ASP A 413 -22.86 13.61 -27.80
N VAL A 414 -22.13 14.47 -28.51
CA VAL A 414 -20.68 14.33 -28.74
C VAL A 414 -19.89 14.49 -27.43
N GLY A 415 -20.37 15.34 -26.51
CA GLY A 415 -19.80 15.50 -25.18
C GLY A 415 -19.91 14.21 -24.37
N TRP A 416 -21.08 13.59 -24.35
CA TRP A 416 -21.29 12.29 -23.72
C TRP A 416 -20.35 11.22 -24.27
N MET A 417 -20.16 11.15 -25.60
CA MET A 417 -19.21 10.19 -26.19
C MET A 417 -17.76 10.45 -25.74
N GLN A 418 -17.37 11.71 -25.61
CA GLN A 418 -16.04 12.09 -25.14
C GLN A 418 -15.84 11.69 -23.67
N GLU A 419 -16.82 11.97 -22.79
CA GLU A 419 -16.77 11.59 -21.38
C GLU A 419 -16.64 10.08 -21.18
N ARG A 420 -17.25 9.28 -22.07
CA ARG A 420 -17.16 7.82 -22.07
C ARG A 420 -15.94 7.27 -22.82
N GLY A 421 -15.12 8.14 -23.43
CA GLY A 421 -13.91 7.77 -24.15
C GLY A 421 -14.17 7.01 -25.46
N VAL A 422 -15.36 7.14 -26.05
CA VAL A 422 -15.75 6.41 -27.27
C VAL A 422 -15.86 7.29 -28.51
N LEU A 423 -15.76 8.62 -28.37
CA LEU A 423 -15.90 9.58 -29.48
C LEU A 423 -15.02 9.25 -30.69
N GLY A 424 -13.70 9.14 -30.49
CA GLY A 424 -12.75 8.88 -31.58
C GLY A 424 -13.05 7.58 -32.34
N PRO A 425 -13.12 6.41 -31.65
CA PRO A 425 -13.44 5.14 -32.29
C PRO A 425 -14.79 5.13 -33.01
N VAL A 426 -15.82 5.73 -32.41
CA VAL A 426 -17.16 5.86 -33.01
C VAL A 426 -17.08 6.65 -34.31
N MET A 427 -16.44 7.82 -34.29
CA MET A 427 -16.31 8.68 -35.47
C MET A 427 -15.48 8.03 -36.58
N ALA A 428 -14.38 7.36 -36.22
CA ALA A 428 -13.51 6.68 -37.17
C ALA A 428 -14.26 5.54 -37.90
N ARG A 429 -14.97 4.71 -37.14
CA ARG A 429 -15.76 3.61 -37.72
C ARG A 429 -16.94 4.13 -38.53
N TRP A 430 -17.64 5.14 -38.02
CA TRP A 430 -18.74 5.79 -38.73
C TRP A 430 -18.29 6.33 -40.10
N LEU A 431 -17.13 7.00 -40.17
CA LEU A 431 -16.57 7.51 -41.44
C LEU A 431 -16.20 6.40 -42.43
N THR A 432 -15.86 5.20 -41.96
CA THR A 432 -15.57 4.05 -42.83
C THR A 432 -16.81 3.32 -43.32
N GLU A 433 -17.89 3.31 -42.52
CA GLU A 433 -19.13 2.59 -42.84
C GLU A 433 -20.13 3.46 -43.63
N GLU A 434 -20.08 4.79 -43.49
CA GLU A 434 -21.02 5.69 -44.19
C GLU A 434 -20.64 5.98 -45.65
N PRO A 435 -21.57 5.77 -46.61
CA PRO A 435 -21.35 6.01 -48.03
C PRO A 435 -21.41 7.50 -48.46
N CYS A 436 -21.49 8.46 -47.53
CA CYS A 436 -21.59 9.88 -47.88
C CYS A 436 -20.37 10.34 -48.71
N SER A 437 -20.62 10.65 -49.99
CA SER A 437 -19.60 10.95 -51.01
C SER A 437 -19.20 12.43 -51.09
N GLY A 438 -19.45 13.21 -50.04
CA GLY A 438 -19.23 14.67 -50.03
C GLY A 438 -18.40 15.17 -48.85
N THR A 439 -18.29 16.49 -48.75
CA THR A 439 -17.66 17.17 -47.61
C THR A 439 -18.59 17.12 -46.41
N LEU A 440 -18.12 16.55 -45.31
CA LEU A 440 -18.88 16.35 -44.08
C LEU A 440 -18.48 17.38 -43.04
N LEU A 441 -19.44 17.94 -42.32
CA LEU A 441 -19.21 18.83 -41.19
C LEU A 441 -19.69 18.21 -39.89
N VAL A 442 -18.79 18.08 -38.91
CA VAL A 442 -19.10 17.57 -37.57
C VAL A 442 -18.92 18.69 -36.56
N ARG A 443 -19.94 18.97 -35.76
CA ARG A 443 -19.91 20.01 -34.73
C ARG A 443 -19.37 19.46 -33.41
N LEU A 444 -18.34 20.11 -32.90
CA LEU A 444 -17.76 19.89 -31.59
C LEU A 444 -18.21 21.01 -30.66
N HIS A 445 -18.50 20.68 -29.42
CA HIS A 445 -18.92 21.62 -28.38
C HIS A 445 -17.74 22.22 -27.63
N GLN A 446 -16.58 21.56 -27.61
CA GLN A 446 -15.42 22.00 -26.83
C GLN A 446 -14.10 21.70 -27.56
N PRO A 447 -13.06 22.55 -27.40
CA PRO A 447 -11.75 22.33 -28.02
C PRO A 447 -11.09 21.01 -27.59
N ALA A 448 -11.36 20.56 -26.36
CA ALA A 448 -10.84 19.32 -25.79
C ALA A 448 -11.30 18.04 -26.55
N GLN A 449 -12.32 18.14 -27.40
CA GLN A 449 -12.82 17.02 -28.22
C GLN A 449 -11.93 16.73 -29.42
N LEU A 450 -11.13 17.71 -29.85
CA LEU A 450 -10.34 17.62 -31.07
C LEU A 450 -9.24 16.54 -30.95
N ALA A 451 -8.50 16.54 -29.84
CA ALA A 451 -7.40 15.61 -29.61
C ALA A 451 -7.78 14.11 -29.66
N PRO A 452 -8.78 13.62 -28.88
CA PRO A 452 -9.16 12.21 -28.89
C PRO A 452 -9.79 11.78 -30.21
N LEU A 453 -10.48 12.70 -30.91
CA LEU A 453 -11.06 12.44 -32.21
C LEU A 453 -9.98 12.22 -33.25
N LEU A 454 -9.05 13.18 -33.42
CA LEU A 454 -7.94 13.09 -34.38
C LEU A 454 -7.06 11.85 -34.15
N ALA A 455 -6.83 11.47 -32.89
CA ALA A 455 -6.02 10.30 -32.56
C ALA A 455 -6.58 8.97 -33.08
N SER A 456 -7.88 8.89 -33.36
CA SER A 456 -8.54 7.67 -33.84
C SER A 456 -8.92 7.73 -35.32
N LEU A 457 -8.85 8.90 -35.96
CA LEU A 457 -9.27 9.06 -37.34
C LEU A 457 -8.30 8.39 -38.31
N PRO A 458 -8.81 7.69 -39.35
CA PRO A 458 -7.97 7.25 -40.46
C PRO A 458 -7.51 8.46 -41.31
N PRO A 459 -6.48 8.29 -42.17
CA PRO A 459 -6.14 9.31 -43.16
C PRO A 459 -7.31 9.50 -44.14
N LEU A 460 -7.84 10.71 -44.22
CA LEU A 460 -8.97 11.05 -45.09
C LEU A 460 -8.47 11.88 -46.29
N PRO A 461 -9.16 11.81 -47.45
CA PRO A 461 -8.94 12.73 -48.55
C PRO A 461 -9.05 14.18 -48.06
N GLN A 462 -8.14 15.03 -48.54
CA GLN A 462 -8.05 16.42 -48.09
C GLN A 462 -9.39 17.13 -48.27
N GLY A 463 -9.90 17.69 -47.18
CA GLY A 463 -11.15 18.43 -47.18
C GLY A 463 -12.42 17.60 -47.14
N ARG A 464 -12.34 16.27 -46.98
CA ARG A 464 -13.52 15.41 -46.78
C ARG A 464 -14.24 15.69 -45.46
N LEU A 465 -13.51 16.06 -44.41
CA LEU A 465 -14.05 16.29 -43.08
C LEU A 465 -13.72 17.72 -42.61
N ILE A 466 -14.76 18.46 -42.25
CA ILE A 466 -14.71 19.75 -41.57
C ILE A 466 -15.10 19.53 -40.11
N LEU A 467 -14.24 19.91 -39.19
CA LEU A 467 -14.54 19.93 -37.76
C LEU A 467 -14.91 21.36 -37.37
N ALA A 468 -16.13 21.57 -36.92
CA ALA A 468 -16.59 22.85 -36.41
C ALA A 468 -16.39 22.91 -34.90
N LEU A 469 -15.77 23.98 -34.39
CA LEU A 469 -15.47 24.16 -32.97
C LEU A 469 -15.65 25.62 -32.55
N PRO A 470 -15.93 25.89 -31.25
CA PRO A 470 -16.10 27.26 -30.77
C PRO A 470 -14.85 28.12 -30.98
N ALA A 471 -13.74 27.67 -30.42
CA ALA A 471 -12.44 28.32 -30.50
C ALA A 471 -11.33 27.25 -30.50
N LEU A 472 -10.19 27.55 -31.12
CA LEU A 472 -9.05 26.64 -31.17
C LEU A 472 -7.98 27.07 -30.16
N ILE A 473 -7.47 26.10 -29.40
CA ILE A 473 -6.28 26.28 -28.55
C ILE A 473 -5.07 25.75 -29.34
N PRO A 474 -4.06 26.59 -29.66
CA PRO A 474 -2.92 26.16 -30.47
C PRO A 474 -2.10 25.10 -29.74
N ASP A 475 -1.89 23.97 -30.42
CA ASP A 475 -1.04 22.87 -29.98
C ASP A 475 -0.32 22.28 -31.21
N ALA A 476 1.01 22.23 -31.16
CA ALA A 476 1.84 21.73 -32.25
C ALA A 476 1.55 20.26 -32.59
N THR A 477 1.23 19.44 -31.58
CA THR A 477 0.93 18.02 -31.80
C THR A 477 -0.42 17.82 -32.49
N LEU A 478 -1.40 18.67 -32.18
CA LEU A 478 -2.69 18.67 -32.86
C LEU A 478 -2.56 19.15 -34.29
N PHE A 479 -1.72 20.16 -34.54
CA PHE A 479 -1.46 20.67 -35.88
C PHE A 479 -0.90 19.60 -36.82
N GLU A 480 0.09 18.83 -36.38
CA GLU A 480 0.67 17.74 -37.19
C GLU A 480 -0.38 16.66 -37.49
N LYS A 481 -1.10 16.17 -36.47
CA LYS A 481 -2.16 15.16 -36.65
C LYS A 481 -3.28 15.63 -37.57
N MET A 482 -3.67 16.91 -37.48
CA MET A 482 -4.67 17.47 -38.38
C MET A 482 -4.24 17.42 -39.85
N ARG A 483 -2.96 17.69 -40.13
CA ARG A 483 -2.39 17.57 -41.47
C ARG A 483 -2.36 16.12 -41.96
N GLU A 484 -1.99 15.18 -41.08
CA GLU A 484 -1.99 13.74 -41.38
C GLU A 484 -3.41 13.23 -41.71
N CYS A 485 -4.42 13.66 -40.95
CA CYS A 485 -5.81 13.26 -41.18
C CYS A 485 -6.49 14.00 -42.35
N GLY A 486 -5.89 15.07 -42.90
CA GLY A 486 -6.46 15.84 -44.02
C GLY A 486 -7.73 16.65 -43.68
N CYS A 487 -7.95 16.95 -42.40
CA CYS A 487 -9.15 17.63 -41.90
C CYS A 487 -9.08 19.16 -42.06
N MET A 488 -10.22 19.80 -42.33
CA MET A 488 -10.39 21.26 -42.31
C MET A 488 -11.09 21.72 -41.03
N LEU A 489 -10.89 22.97 -40.62
CA LEU A 489 -11.60 23.56 -39.48
C LEU A 489 -12.61 24.61 -39.91
N ALA A 490 -13.71 24.64 -39.17
CA ALA A 490 -14.63 25.76 -39.08
C ALA A 490 -14.63 26.31 -37.66
N LEU A 491 -14.46 27.63 -37.50
CA LEU A 491 -14.57 28.28 -36.19
C LEU A 491 -15.92 28.99 -36.08
N SER A 492 -16.54 28.98 -34.91
CA SER A 492 -17.72 29.82 -34.66
C SER A 492 -17.39 31.14 -33.98
N GLU A 493 -16.39 31.17 -33.11
CA GLU A 493 -15.91 32.38 -32.46
C GLU A 493 -14.60 32.85 -33.10
N LEU A 494 -14.62 34.03 -33.70
CA LEU A 494 -13.43 34.69 -34.26
C LEU A 494 -12.80 35.59 -33.18
N GLY A 495 -12.11 34.97 -32.24
CA GLY A 495 -11.35 35.67 -31.19
C GLY A 495 -10.04 36.28 -31.70
N SER A 496 -9.29 36.92 -30.80
CA SER A 496 -8.00 37.56 -31.11
C SER A 496 -6.92 36.60 -31.62
N SER A 497 -7.06 35.29 -31.38
CA SER A 497 -6.11 34.26 -31.81
C SER A 497 -6.32 33.80 -33.26
N ALA A 498 -7.47 34.09 -33.88
CA ALA A 498 -7.78 33.60 -35.24
C ALA A 498 -6.74 34.04 -36.32
N PRO A 499 -6.26 35.30 -36.34
CA PRO A 499 -5.23 35.73 -37.30
C PRO A 499 -3.89 35.01 -37.09
N GLU A 500 -3.48 34.79 -35.83
CA GLU A 500 -2.23 34.10 -35.49
C GLU A 500 -2.26 32.63 -35.94
N LEU A 501 -3.40 31.96 -35.77
CA LEU A 501 -3.60 30.58 -36.20
C LEU A 501 -3.51 30.44 -37.73
N LEU A 502 -4.09 31.38 -38.48
CA LEU A 502 -3.99 31.40 -39.94
C LEU A 502 -2.56 31.64 -40.40
N GLN A 503 -1.82 32.57 -39.77
CA GLN A 503 -0.40 32.80 -40.06
C GLN A 503 0.47 31.59 -39.74
N ALA A 504 0.15 30.85 -38.67
CA ALA A 504 0.80 29.60 -38.31
C ALA A 504 0.45 28.42 -39.25
N GLY A 505 -0.44 28.63 -40.23
CA GLY A 505 -0.75 27.67 -41.28
C GLY A 505 -1.81 26.62 -40.90
N TRP A 506 -2.60 26.86 -39.85
CA TRP A 506 -3.71 25.97 -39.48
C TRP A 506 -4.72 25.83 -40.64
N PRO A 507 -5.28 24.62 -40.89
CA PRO A 507 -6.21 24.38 -42.00
C PRO A 507 -7.63 24.92 -41.72
N ILE A 508 -7.72 26.18 -41.30
CA ILE A 508 -8.98 26.88 -41.03
C ILE A 508 -9.43 27.52 -42.33
N ARG A 509 -10.59 27.09 -42.83
CA ARG A 509 -11.15 27.57 -44.11
C ARG A 509 -12.54 28.18 -43.96
N TYR A 510 -13.29 27.72 -42.98
CA TYR A 510 -14.69 28.10 -42.83
C TYR A 510 -14.94 28.86 -41.54
N TRP A 511 -15.97 29.69 -41.58
CA TRP A 511 -16.57 30.31 -40.42
C TRP A 511 -18.02 29.84 -40.33
N LEU A 512 -18.40 29.32 -39.15
CA LEU A 512 -19.75 28.84 -38.87
C LEU A 512 -20.34 29.71 -37.76
N PRO A 513 -21.08 30.79 -38.10
CA PRO A 513 -21.58 31.71 -37.09
C PRO A 513 -22.43 30.99 -36.05
N ALA A 514 -22.19 31.32 -34.77
CA ALA A 514 -23.09 30.92 -33.70
C ALA A 514 -24.43 31.68 -33.88
N PRO A 515 -25.59 31.11 -33.49
CA PRO A 515 -26.91 31.75 -33.61
C PRO A 515 -27.11 33.02 -32.74
N SER A 516 -26.02 33.61 -32.24
CA SER A 516 -26.02 34.89 -31.54
C SER A 516 -26.12 36.03 -32.56
N GLY A 517 -26.98 37.04 -32.32
CA GLY A 517 -27.21 38.19 -33.22
C GLY A 517 -26.02 39.13 -33.50
N TYR A 518 -24.78 38.69 -33.27
CA TYR A 518 -23.53 39.38 -33.58
C TYR A 518 -22.96 39.02 -34.96
N GLU A 519 -23.66 38.20 -35.75
CA GLU A 519 -23.22 37.73 -37.07
C GLU A 519 -22.82 38.88 -38.01
N ALA A 520 -23.65 39.92 -38.09
CA ALA A 520 -23.41 41.09 -38.93
C ALA A 520 -22.13 41.87 -38.54
N LEU A 521 -21.68 41.78 -37.28
CA LEU A 521 -20.47 42.44 -36.81
C LEU A 521 -19.20 41.62 -37.12
N LEU A 522 -19.32 40.30 -37.19
CA LEU A 522 -18.19 39.39 -37.42
C LEU A 522 -17.98 39.05 -38.90
N GLN A 523 -18.99 39.21 -39.76
CA GLN A 523 -18.88 38.97 -41.20
C GLN A 523 -17.70 39.74 -41.85
N PRO A 524 -17.50 41.05 -41.63
CA PRO A 524 -16.38 41.76 -42.26
C PRO A 524 -15.01 41.24 -41.81
N LEU A 525 -14.91 40.78 -40.55
CA LEU A 525 -13.68 40.18 -40.00
C LEU A 525 -13.41 38.81 -40.63
N ALA A 526 -14.44 37.97 -40.76
CA ALA A 526 -14.33 36.67 -41.43
C ALA A 526 -13.85 36.83 -42.88
N THR A 527 -14.43 37.80 -43.62
CA THR A 527 -14.03 38.12 -44.99
C THR A 527 -12.60 38.66 -45.07
N ALA A 528 -12.20 39.55 -44.14
CA ALA A 528 -10.83 40.06 -44.07
C ALA A 528 -9.78 38.97 -43.80
N LEU A 529 -10.17 37.91 -43.07
CA LEU A 529 -9.35 36.73 -42.81
C LEU A 529 -9.40 35.67 -43.92
N GLY A 530 -10.21 35.90 -44.98
CA GLY A 530 -10.36 34.98 -46.10
C GLY A 530 -11.14 33.70 -45.79
N LEU A 531 -11.95 33.70 -44.72
CA LEU A 531 -12.78 32.58 -44.32
C LEU A 531 -14.10 32.56 -45.09
N LEU A 532 -14.57 31.36 -45.47
CA LEU A 532 -15.85 31.17 -46.14
C LEU A 532 -16.96 30.91 -45.12
N ARG A 533 -18.05 31.67 -45.17
CA ARG A 533 -19.23 31.41 -44.32
C ARG A 533 -19.92 30.12 -44.76
N LEU A 534 -20.30 29.29 -43.79
CA LEU A 534 -21.17 28.13 -43.99
C LEU A 534 -22.56 28.43 -43.44
N ALA A 535 -23.59 28.34 -44.29
CA ALA A 535 -24.97 28.58 -43.91
C ALA A 535 -25.88 27.40 -44.28
N PRO A 536 -26.97 27.16 -43.51
CA PRO A 536 -28.04 26.26 -43.93
C PRO A 536 -28.67 26.75 -45.23
N ARG A 537 -29.15 25.82 -46.07
CA ARG A 537 -29.72 26.11 -47.40
C ARG A 537 -30.88 27.13 -47.40
N GLY A 538 -31.58 27.31 -46.28
CA GLY A 538 -32.73 28.23 -46.16
C GLY A 538 -32.38 29.70 -45.89
N GLU A 539 -31.22 30.00 -45.28
CA GLU A 539 -30.81 31.38 -44.93
C GLU A 539 -30.05 32.05 -46.08
N ALA A 540 -29.27 31.28 -46.85
CA ALA A 540 -28.50 31.78 -47.98
C ALA A 540 -29.37 32.34 -49.13
N GLN A 541 -30.65 31.95 -49.21
CA GLN A 541 -31.58 32.43 -50.24
C GLN A 541 -32.27 33.76 -49.89
N GLN A 542 -32.29 34.16 -48.61
CA GLN A 542 -32.98 35.37 -48.18
C GLN A 542 -32.13 36.64 -48.39
N GLU A 543 -30.80 36.51 -48.45
CA GLU A 543 -29.88 37.62 -48.72
C GLU A 543 -29.72 37.96 -50.22
N ASP A 544 -29.91 36.99 -51.12
CA ASP A 544 -29.85 37.26 -52.57
C ASP A 544 -31.08 38.06 -53.06
N ASP A 545 -32.27 37.85 -52.49
CA ASP A 545 -33.46 38.67 -52.80
C ASP A 545 -33.38 40.09 -52.18
N LEU A 546 -32.62 40.27 -51.10
CA LEU A 546 -32.40 41.57 -50.45
C LEU A 546 -31.30 42.41 -51.11
N LYS A 547 -30.44 41.82 -51.97
CA LYS A 547 -29.47 42.55 -52.79
C LYS A 547 -29.99 42.94 -54.18
N LEU A 548 -31.18 42.48 -54.55
CA LEU A 548 -31.86 42.76 -55.82
C LEU A 548 -33.10 43.67 -55.69
N SER A 549 -33.35 44.25 -54.50
CA SER A 549 -34.44 45.21 -54.24
C SER A 549 -33.96 46.63 -53.97
#